data_AF-A0A9X5HDH6-F1
#
_entry.id   AF-A0A9X5HDH6-F1
#
_cell.length_a   1.000
_cell.length_b   1.000
_cell.length_c   1.000
_cell.angle_alpha   90.00
_cell.angle_beta   90.00
_cell.angle_gamma   90.00
#
_symmetry.space_group_name_H-M   'P 1'
#
loop_
_entity.id
_entity.type
_entity.pdbx_description
1 polymer ?
#
loop_
_entity_poly.entity_id
_entity_poly.type
_entity_poly.pdbx_seq_one_letter_code
_entity_poly.pdbx_strand_id
1 'polypeptide(L)'
;MNIRSLTRGDGVVIGAAVLLFIASFLDLYSIEGASDSVDIPSLWASGPVLLSVVLAGLIAAALIVVARGLPQAPKVAGLDLAPFGVAFAVFAAWSALGNVFDPAGGADNFGGGGDGPDAGIGLILALVATLVMAAAAVATPLVPALKGALLPAARPAAPQQP
;
A
#
# COMPACT_ATOMS: atom_id res chain seq x y z
N MET A 1 -16.57 4.64 13.94
CA MET A 1 -16.03 4.98 12.60
C MET A 1 -17.22 5.20 11.67
N ASN A 2 -17.31 6.35 10.99
CA ASN A 2 -18.42 6.62 10.06
C ASN A 2 -17.91 6.41 8.64
N ILE A 3 -18.21 5.26 8.04
CA ILE A 3 -17.68 4.89 6.71
C ILE A 3 -18.13 5.85 5.59
N ARG A 4 -19.12 6.70 5.87
CA ARG A 4 -19.61 7.75 4.97
C ARG A 4 -18.73 9.01 4.96
N SER A 5 -17.81 9.17 5.91
CA SER A 5 -16.82 10.27 5.87
C SER A 5 -15.68 9.99 4.91
N LEU A 6 -15.53 8.73 4.46
CA LEU A 6 -14.51 8.35 3.50
C LEU A 6 -14.85 8.86 2.09
N THR A 7 -13.80 9.21 1.37
CA THR A 7 -13.85 9.74 0.02
C THR A 7 -13.49 8.66 -1.02
N ARG A 8 -13.73 8.92 -2.30
CA ARG A 8 -13.29 8.03 -3.39
C ARG A 8 -11.79 7.81 -3.36
N GLY A 9 -11.02 8.84 -3.02
CA GLY A 9 -9.57 8.73 -2.82
C GLY A 9 -9.20 7.74 -1.71
N ASP A 10 -9.95 7.73 -0.60
CA ASP A 10 -9.76 6.74 0.47
C ASP A 10 -10.10 5.32 0.00
N GLY A 11 -11.10 5.18 -0.86
CA GLY A 11 -11.41 3.90 -1.52
C GLY A 11 -10.23 3.36 -2.34
N VAL A 12 -9.52 4.23 -3.06
CA VAL A 12 -8.30 3.83 -3.80
C VAL A 12 -7.18 3.41 -2.86
N VAL A 13 -6.96 4.14 -1.76
CA VAL A 13 -5.98 3.76 -0.73
C VAL A 13 -6.29 2.38 -0.13
N ILE A 14 -7.55 2.11 0.18
CA ILE A 14 -8.01 0.81 0.70
C ILE A 14 -7.80 -0.30 -0.33
N GLY A 15 -8.22 -0.07 -1.58
CA GLY A 15 -8.06 -1.05 -2.67
C GLY A 15 -6.59 -1.37 -2.92
N ALA A 16 -5.73 -0.36 -2.92
CA ALA A 16 -4.29 -0.53 -3.03
C ALA A 16 -3.70 -1.31 -1.85
N ALA A 17 -4.19 -1.08 -0.62
CA ALA A 17 -3.76 -1.83 0.56
C ALA A 17 -4.14 -3.33 0.46
N VAL A 18 -5.33 -3.63 -0.05
CA VAL A 18 -5.76 -5.01 -0.30
C VAL A 18 -4.88 -5.65 -1.38
N LEU A 19 -4.57 -4.93 -2.46
CA LEU A 19 -3.66 -5.43 -3.50
C LEU A 19 -2.27 -5.70 -2.94
N LEU A 20 -1.73 -4.79 -2.13
CA LEU A 20 -0.44 -4.98 -1.45
C LEU A 20 -0.46 -6.20 -0.53
N PHE A 21 -1.54 -6.40 0.21
CA PHE A 21 -1.70 -7.56 1.08
C PHE A 21 -1.71 -8.86 0.27
N ILE A 22 -2.42 -8.92 -0.86
CA ILE A 22 -2.40 -10.10 -1.75
C ILE A 22 -0.99 -10.30 -2.32
N ALA A 23 -0.37 -9.24 -2.82
CA ALA A 23 0.98 -9.26 -3.37
C ALA A 23 2.02 -9.76 -2.36
N SER A 24 1.80 -9.52 -1.05
CA SER A 24 2.72 -9.95 0.00
C SER A 24 2.91 -11.47 0.08
N PHE A 25 1.92 -12.25 -0.36
CA PHE A 25 1.99 -13.73 -0.36
C PHE A 25 2.57 -14.31 -1.64
N LEU A 26 2.87 -13.47 -2.64
CA LEU A 26 3.42 -13.90 -3.92
C LEU A 26 4.94 -13.79 -3.93
N ASP A 27 5.54 -14.41 -4.94
CA ASP A 27 6.98 -14.53 -5.13
C ASP A 27 7.69 -13.18 -5.16
N LEU A 28 8.74 -13.08 -4.34
CA LEU A 28 9.62 -11.91 -4.25
C LEU A 28 10.56 -11.82 -5.44
N TYR A 29 10.99 -12.96 -5.96
CA TYR A 29 11.99 -13.10 -7.02
C TYR A 29 11.44 -13.86 -8.22
N SER A 30 12.08 -13.71 -9.37
CA SER A 30 11.90 -14.55 -10.54
C SER A 30 13.26 -15.06 -10.98
N ILE A 31 13.37 -16.36 -11.23
CA ILE A 31 14.61 -17.02 -11.65
C ILE A 31 14.35 -17.66 -13.01
N GLU A 32 15.06 -17.20 -14.03
CA GLU A 32 14.90 -17.73 -15.38
C GLU A 32 15.29 -19.22 -15.44
N GLY A 33 14.41 -20.06 -15.98
CA GLY A 33 14.63 -21.51 -16.10
C GLY A 33 14.38 -22.33 -14.82
N ALA A 34 13.92 -21.72 -13.72
CA ALA A 34 13.46 -22.46 -12.57
C ALA A 34 12.19 -23.27 -12.91
N SER A 35 12.11 -24.52 -12.44
CA SER A 35 10.90 -25.33 -12.57
C SER A 35 9.81 -24.83 -11.62
N ASP A 36 8.54 -25.02 -11.97
CA ASP A 36 7.37 -24.68 -11.13
C ASP A 36 7.37 -25.36 -9.74
N SER A 37 8.28 -26.32 -9.52
CA SER A 37 8.49 -27.01 -8.24
C SER A 37 9.47 -26.29 -7.30
N VAL A 38 10.13 -25.23 -7.74
CA VAL A 38 11.03 -24.43 -6.91
C VAL A 38 10.19 -23.50 -6.04
N ASP A 39 10.33 -23.63 -4.73
CA ASP A 39 9.65 -22.75 -3.77
C ASP A 39 10.37 -21.40 -3.72
N ILE A 40 9.76 -20.38 -4.32
CA ILE A 40 10.29 -19.02 -4.34
C ILE A 40 9.75 -18.27 -3.12
N PRO A 41 10.61 -17.59 -2.33
CA PRO A 41 10.16 -16.90 -1.13
C PRO A 41 9.15 -15.80 -1.46
N SER A 42 8.10 -15.68 -0.63
CA SER A 42 7.20 -14.53 -0.68
C SER A 42 7.82 -13.28 -0.04
N LEU A 43 7.15 -12.13 -0.15
CA LEU A 43 7.63 -10.86 0.42
C LEU A 43 7.78 -10.92 1.95
N TRP A 44 7.05 -11.81 2.63
CA TRP A 44 7.17 -12.04 4.07
C TRP A 44 8.53 -12.63 4.47
N ALA A 45 9.17 -13.37 3.57
CA ALA A 45 10.44 -14.03 3.85
C ALA A 45 11.63 -13.05 3.82
N SER A 46 11.44 -11.84 3.29
CA SER A 46 12.47 -10.78 3.30
C SER A 46 12.14 -9.76 4.39
N GLY A 47 12.91 -9.78 5.47
CA GLY A 47 12.76 -8.80 6.56
C GLY A 47 12.77 -7.33 6.10
N PRO A 48 13.72 -6.91 5.24
CA PRO A 48 13.74 -5.56 4.69
C PRO A 48 12.48 -5.21 3.88
N VAL A 49 12.02 -6.10 2.99
CA VAL A 49 10.83 -5.85 2.15
C VAL A 49 9.56 -5.87 3.00
N LEU A 50 9.45 -6.81 3.93
CA LEU A 50 8.34 -6.91 4.86
C LEU A 50 8.18 -5.61 5.65
N LEU A 51 9.24 -5.11 6.27
CA LEU A 51 9.16 -3.89 7.09
C LEU A 51 8.97 -2.63 6.24
N SER A 52 9.76 -2.47 5.17
CA SER A 52 9.84 -1.22 4.43
C SER A 52 8.74 -1.04 3.37
N VAL A 53 8.19 -2.14 2.84
CA VAL A 53 7.17 -2.09 1.78
C VAL A 53 5.83 -2.55 2.33
N VAL A 54 5.74 -3.81 2.78
CA VAL A 54 4.46 -4.44 3.13
C VAL A 54 3.86 -3.78 4.38
N LEU A 55 4.56 -3.82 5.51
CA LEU A 55 4.06 -3.25 6.76
C LEU A 55 3.96 -1.73 6.68
N ALA A 56 4.95 -1.05 6.11
CA ALA A 56 4.88 0.40 5.91
C ALA A 56 3.65 0.81 5.10
N GLY A 57 3.35 0.13 3.99
CA GLY A 57 2.18 0.41 3.16
C GLY A 57 0.84 0.08 3.85
N LEU A 58 0.76 -1.07 4.54
CA LEU A 58 -0.46 -1.43 5.28
C LEU A 58 -0.72 -0.47 6.45
N ILE A 59 0.32 -0.08 7.17
CA ILE A 59 0.25 0.92 8.24
C ILE A 59 -0.15 2.27 7.65
N ALA A 60 0.44 2.68 6.51
CA ALA A 60 0.06 3.92 5.82
C ALA A 60 -1.44 3.99 5.57
N ALA A 61 -2.00 2.95 4.95
CA ALA A 61 -3.42 2.87 4.64
C ALA A 61 -4.27 2.91 5.92
N ALA A 62 -3.91 2.14 6.95
CA ALA A 62 -4.60 2.15 8.23
C ALA A 62 -4.62 3.56 8.86
N LEU A 63 -3.47 4.23 8.91
CA LEU A 63 -3.36 5.58 9.46
C LEU A 63 -4.20 6.60 8.69
N ILE A 64 -4.16 6.56 7.35
CA ILE A 64 -4.95 7.46 6.50
C ILE A 64 -6.45 7.24 6.72
N VAL A 65 -6.90 5.98 6.67
CA VAL A 65 -8.32 5.62 6.80
C VAL A 65 -8.84 5.93 8.20
N VAL A 66 -8.06 5.67 9.24
CA VAL A 66 -8.42 6.03 10.62
C VAL A 66 -8.48 7.55 10.76
N ALA A 67 -7.48 8.29 10.30
CA ALA A 67 -7.47 9.75 10.40
C ALA A 67 -8.65 10.42 9.70
N ARG A 68 -9.12 9.87 8.58
CA ARG A 68 -10.24 10.41 7.77
C ARG A 68 -11.61 9.81 8.12
N GLY A 69 -11.62 8.62 8.70
CA GLY A 69 -12.82 7.86 9.10
C GLY A 69 -13.37 8.20 10.49
N LEU A 70 -12.60 8.93 11.29
CA LEU A 70 -13.01 9.43 12.61
C LEU A 70 -13.45 10.90 12.54
N PRO A 71 -14.46 11.32 13.34
CA PRO A 71 -14.90 12.72 13.40
C PRO A 71 -13.80 13.70 13.83
N GLN A 72 -12.86 13.22 14.65
CA GLN A 72 -11.68 13.95 15.06
C GLN A 72 -10.48 13.02 14.86
N ALA A 73 -9.54 13.43 14.01
CA ALA A 73 -8.34 12.65 13.75
C ALA A 73 -7.52 12.51 15.05
N PRO A 74 -7.18 11.28 15.47
CA PRO A 74 -6.33 11.08 16.64
C PRO A 74 -4.95 11.70 16.40
N LYS A 75 -4.32 12.16 17.48
CA LYS A 75 -2.88 12.44 17.49
C LYS A 75 -2.19 11.37 18.31
N VAL A 76 -1.06 10.87 17.85
CA VAL A 76 -0.26 9.88 18.58
C VAL A 76 1.10 10.48 18.86
N ALA A 77 1.45 10.63 20.14
CA ALA A 77 2.68 11.30 20.56
C ALA A 77 2.87 12.70 19.93
N GLY A 78 1.77 13.42 19.69
CA GLY A 78 1.78 14.74 19.05
C GLY A 78 1.82 14.75 17.51
N LEU A 79 1.95 13.58 16.88
CA LEU A 79 1.95 13.45 15.42
C LEU A 79 0.53 13.32 14.86
N ASP A 80 0.27 14.04 13.78
CA ASP A 80 -0.97 13.92 13.02
C ASP A 80 -0.94 12.65 12.14
N LEU A 81 -1.93 11.78 12.31
CA LEU A 81 -1.94 10.48 11.64
C LEU A 81 -2.05 10.57 10.12
N ALA A 82 -2.78 11.55 9.59
CA ALA A 82 -2.98 11.68 8.15
C ALA A 82 -1.67 12.03 7.40
N PRO A 83 -0.93 13.10 7.75
CA PRO A 83 0.38 13.38 7.16
C PRO A 83 1.39 12.25 7.35
N PHE A 84 1.41 11.63 8.53
CA PHE A 84 2.33 10.52 8.81
C PHE A 84 2.02 9.28 7.96
N GLY A 85 0.74 8.96 7.79
CA GLY A 85 0.31 7.90 6.88
C GLY A 85 0.66 8.19 5.42
N VAL A 86 0.51 9.43 4.95
CA VAL A 86 0.94 9.84 3.59
C VAL A 86 2.45 9.64 3.43
N ALA A 87 3.25 10.06 4.41
CA ALA A 87 4.70 9.85 4.39
C ALA A 87 5.07 8.36 4.32
N PHE A 88 4.39 7.51 5.10
CA PHE A 88 4.57 6.05 5.05
C PHE A 88 4.19 5.45 3.70
N ALA A 89 3.12 5.93 3.03
CA ALA A 89 2.74 5.46 1.70
C ALA A 89 3.82 5.79 0.66
N VAL A 90 4.35 7.02 0.69
CA VAL A 90 5.44 7.45 -0.20
C VAL A 90 6.72 6.65 0.09
N PHE A 91 7.04 6.46 1.37
CA PHE A 91 8.18 5.65 1.80
C PHE A 91 8.07 4.21 1.30
N ALA A 92 6.91 3.57 1.47
CA ALA A 92 6.69 2.21 0.97
C ALA A 92 6.85 2.10 -0.55
N ALA A 93 6.35 3.09 -1.30
CA ALA A 93 6.52 3.14 -2.75
C ALA A 93 7.99 3.32 -3.16
N TRP A 94 8.71 4.20 -2.46
CA TRP A 94 10.15 4.40 -2.66
C TRP A 94 10.96 3.13 -2.37
N SER A 95 10.64 2.45 -1.26
CA SER A 95 11.27 1.18 -0.91
C SER A 95 10.96 0.07 -1.91
N ALA A 96 9.72 -0.03 -2.40
CA ALA A 96 9.35 -1.00 -3.42
C ALA A 96 10.12 -0.74 -4.72
N LEU A 97 10.27 0.53 -5.11
CA LEU A 97 11.01 0.93 -6.30
C LEU A 97 12.47 0.47 -6.23
N GLY A 98 13.13 0.68 -5.09
CA GLY A 98 14.51 0.22 -4.88
C GLY A 98 14.65 -1.29 -5.02
N ASN A 99 13.73 -2.06 -4.41
CA ASN A 99 13.77 -3.52 -4.48
C ASN A 99 13.45 -4.06 -5.89
N VAL A 100 12.64 -3.37 -6.69
CA VAL A 100 12.38 -3.79 -8.09
C VAL A 100 13.59 -3.52 -8.99
N PHE A 101 14.29 -2.40 -8.81
CA PHE A 101 15.47 -2.06 -9.61
C PHE A 101 16.68 -2.91 -9.27
N ASP A 102 16.81 -3.27 -8.01
CA ASP A 102 17.91 -4.08 -7.52
C ASP A 102 17.40 -5.15 -6.54
N PRO A 103 16.77 -6.23 -7.07
CA PRO A 103 16.23 -7.30 -6.23
C PRO A 103 17.32 -8.01 -5.42
N ALA A 104 18.56 -8.00 -5.93
CA ALA A 104 19.72 -8.67 -5.34
C ALA A 104 20.59 -7.76 -4.47
N GLY A 105 20.26 -6.47 -4.30
CA GLY A 105 21.17 -5.47 -3.73
C GLY A 105 21.72 -5.74 -2.33
N GLY A 106 21.05 -6.61 -1.55
CA GLY A 106 21.60 -7.11 -0.29
C GLY A 106 22.88 -7.95 -0.48
N ALA A 107 22.92 -8.75 -1.55
CA ALA A 107 24.02 -9.64 -1.90
C ALA A 107 25.24 -8.90 -2.48
N ASP A 108 25.05 -7.72 -3.08
CA ASP A 108 26.12 -6.88 -3.64
C ASP A 108 27.19 -6.53 -2.62
N ASN A 109 26.82 -6.44 -1.33
CA ASN A 109 27.72 -6.14 -0.23
C ASN A 109 28.74 -7.25 0.06
N PHE A 110 28.52 -8.47 -0.45
CA PHE A 110 29.33 -9.65 -0.13
C PHE A 110 30.33 -10.04 -1.23
N GLY A 111 30.46 -9.24 -2.30
CA GLY A 111 31.52 -9.39 -3.29
C GLY A 111 31.43 -10.70 -4.08
N GLY A 112 30.52 -10.73 -5.06
CA GLY A 112 30.31 -11.89 -5.94
C GLY A 112 29.16 -11.64 -6.91
N GLY A 113 29.31 -10.62 -7.76
CA GLY A 113 28.27 -10.20 -8.70
C GLY A 113 28.10 -11.19 -9.84
N GLY A 114 27.19 -12.15 -9.67
CA GLY A 114 26.46 -12.73 -10.78
C GLY A 114 25.22 -11.89 -11.08
N ASP A 115 24.60 -12.09 -12.24
CA ASP A 115 23.28 -11.52 -12.52
C ASP A 115 22.31 -12.02 -11.43
N GLY A 116 21.84 -11.10 -10.59
CA GLY A 116 20.90 -11.38 -9.52
C GLY A 116 19.55 -11.84 -10.08
N PRO A 117 18.67 -12.42 -9.25
CA PRO A 117 17.32 -12.76 -9.68
C PRO A 117 16.54 -11.51 -10.12
N ASP A 118 15.60 -11.72 -11.04
CA ASP A 118 14.67 -10.68 -11.46
C ASP A 118 13.61 -10.42 -10.38
N ALA A 119 12.90 -9.29 -10.51
CA ALA A 119 11.77 -8.97 -9.64
C ALA A 119 10.63 -9.98 -9.85
N GLY A 120 10.22 -10.65 -8.77
CA GLY A 120 9.06 -11.54 -8.79
C GLY A 120 7.74 -10.79 -8.94
N ILE A 121 6.69 -11.51 -9.33
CA ILE A 121 5.36 -10.93 -9.55
C ILE A 121 4.80 -10.26 -8.29
N GLY A 122 5.11 -10.79 -7.10
CA GLY A 122 4.73 -10.18 -5.83
C GLY A 122 5.35 -8.80 -5.64
N LEU A 123 6.62 -8.65 -6.00
CA LEU A 123 7.34 -7.39 -5.87
C LEU A 123 6.85 -6.33 -6.87
N ILE A 124 6.56 -6.74 -8.11
CA ILE A 124 5.97 -5.86 -9.13
C ILE A 124 4.59 -5.37 -8.69
N LEU A 125 3.73 -6.28 -8.20
CA LEU A 125 2.40 -5.90 -7.71
C LEU A 125 2.48 -5.02 -6.46
N ALA A 126 3.44 -5.27 -5.57
CA ALA A 126 3.68 -4.41 -4.41
C ALA A 126 4.12 -2.99 -4.83
N LEU A 127 4.95 -2.85 -5.86
CA LEU A 127 5.32 -1.55 -6.42
C LEU A 127 4.08 -0.82 -6.98
N VAL A 128 3.28 -1.48 -7.81
CA VAL A 128 2.06 -0.87 -8.36
C VAL A 128 1.10 -0.47 -7.25
N ALA A 129 0.86 -1.35 -6.27
CA ALA A 129 -0.02 -1.08 -5.15
C ALA A 129 0.45 0.13 -4.33
N THR A 130 1.73 0.18 -3.98
CA THR A 130 2.28 1.29 -3.17
C THR A 130 2.32 2.61 -3.94
N LEU A 131 2.62 2.60 -5.24
CA LEU A 131 2.54 3.80 -6.09
C LEU A 131 1.11 4.35 -6.18
N VAL A 132 0.13 3.48 -6.43
CA VAL A 132 -1.28 3.88 -6.49
C VAL A 132 -1.74 4.41 -5.13
N MET A 133 -1.33 3.76 -4.04
CA MET A 133 -1.63 4.21 -2.67
C MET A 133 -1.06 5.59 -2.39
N ALA A 134 0.23 5.81 -2.69
CA ALA A 134 0.91 7.10 -2.48
C ALA A 134 0.28 8.20 -3.34
N ALA A 135 0.02 7.92 -4.62
CA ALA A 135 -0.61 8.85 -5.53
C ALA A 135 -2.02 9.25 -5.04
N ALA A 136 -2.85 8.29 -4.63
CA ALA A 136 -4.17 8.56 -4.08
C ALA A 136 -4.08 9.36 -2.77
N ALA A 137 -3.18 8.98 -1.86
CA ALA A 137 -3.00 9.63 -0.57
C ALA A 137 -2.66 11.12 -0.73
N VAL A 138 -1.76 11.46 -1.66
CA VAL A 138 -1.32 12.82 -2.00
C VAL A 138 -2.37 13.58 -2.81
N ALA A 139 -2.99 12.94 -3.81
CA ALA A 139 -3.91 13.61 -4.73
C ALA A 139 -5.30 13.86 -4.12
N THR A 140 -5.75 13.05 -3.15
CA THR A 140 -7.09 13.20 -2.53
C THR A 140 -7.39 14.63 -2.02
N PRO A 141 -6.51 15.28 -1.23
CA PRO A 141 -6.76 16.66 -0.79
C PRO A 141 -6.64 17.71 -1.92
N LEU A 142 -6.07 17.35 -3.07
CA LEU A 142 -5.81 18.27 -4.18
C LEU A 142 -6.87 18.20 -5.28
N VAL A 143 -7.40 16.99 -5.56
CA VAL A 143 -8.26 16.73 -6.70
C VAL A 143 -9.73 16.66 -6.26
N PRO A 144 -10.60 17.61 -6.68
CA PRO A 144 -12.01 17.63 -6.28
C PRO A 144 -12.77 16.34 -6.60
N ALA A 145 -12.44 15.69 -7.72
CA ALA A 145 -13.06 14.42 -8.11
C ALA A 145 -12.81 13.28 -7.10
N LEU A 146 -11.68 13.31 -6.39
CA LEU A 146 -11.32 12.30 -5.38
C LEU A 146 -11.95 12.58 -4.03
N LYS A 147 -12.33 13.82 -3.74
CA LYS A 147 -12.99 14.24 -2.48
C LYS A 147 -14.45 13.81 -2.37
N GLY A 148 -15.06 13.38 -3.48
CA GLY A 148 -16.44 12.89 -3.48
C GLY A 148 -16.62 11.75 -2.49
N ALA A 149 -17.79 11.68 -1.85
CA ALA A 149 -18.11 10.62 -0.89
C ALA A 149 -17.94 9.23 -1.53
N LEU A 150 -17.33 8.31 -0.78
CA LEU A 150 -17.13 6.92 -1.21
C LEU A 150 -18.47 6.19 -1.37
N LEU A 151 -19.41 6.45 -0.47
CA LEU A 151 -20.75 5.89 -0.48
C LEU A 151 -21.78 6.97 -0.81
N PRO A 152 -22.82 6.64 -1.63
CA PRO A 152 -23.89 7.58 -1.92
C PRO A 152 -24.66 7.96 -0.64
N ALA A 153 -25.21 9.19 -0.63
CA ALA A 153 -26.04 9.66 0.47
C ALA A 153 -27.21 8.71 0.72
N ALA A 154 -27.59 8.53 1.99
CA ALA A 154 -28.77 7.75 2.34
C ALA A 154 -29.98 8.33 1.58
N ARG A 155 -30.66 7.49 0.79
CA ARG A 155 -31.91 7.91 0.13
C ARG A 155 -32.91 8.34 1.21
N PRO A 156 -33.69 9.41 0.97
CA PRO A 156 -34.77 9.79 1.89
C PRO A 156 -35.63 8.56 2.17
N ALA A 157 -35.88 8.28 3.46
CA ALA A 157 -36.86 7.27 3.82
C ALA A 157 -38.20 7.69 3.20
N ALA A 158 -38.81 6.80 2.41
CA ALA A 158 -40.12 7.08 1.83
C ALA A 158 -41.10 7.43 2.97
N PRO A 159 -41.95 8.46 2.80
CA PRO A 159 -42.92 8.83 3.83
C PRO A 159 -43.75 7.60 4.21
N GLN A 160 -43.66 7.18 5.47
CA GLN A 160 -44.58 6.17 6.02
C GLN A 160 -45.94 6.85 6.12
N GLN A 161 -46.84 6.49 5.20
CA GLN A 161 -48.25 6.92 5.29
C GLN A 161 -48.91 6.18 6.48
N PRO A 162 -49.73 6.88 7.28
CA PRO A 162 -50.38 6.33 8.46
C PRO A 162 -51.43 5.26 8.14
#